data_AF-A0A923KMW1-F1
#
_entry.id   AF-A0A923KMW1-F1
#
_cell.length_a   1.000
_cell.length_b   1.000
_cell.length_c   1.000
_cell.angle_alpha   90.00
_cell.angle_beta   90.00
_cell.angle_gamma   90.00
#
_symmetry.space_group_name_H-M   'P 1'
#
loop_
_entity.id
_entity.type
_entity.pdbx_description
1 polymer ?
#
loop_
_entity_poly.entity_id
_entity_poly.type
_entity_poly.pdbx_seq_one_letter_code
_entity_poly.pdbx_strand_id
1 'polypeptide(L)'
;MNRTLFLGIDNQETSNSLRQLFADLEYIGHIKKYGNCCLFISTLVQRILQAQGVNVELKTCNAIVERSEVRFLLGGKQFTKPGQLATHVVCIVDGNILIDFGLGNVRRYFYSDFFQAVVLPYNSAAETLSSAKLDQSTSLYYIHDAIPEELASEQSFQEPTMQQALQEYTQYQKNRFRFSLARAFRCMGFRTKTKKPILNTGLHAVQAKFDDTFFS
;
A
#
# COMPACT_ATOMS: atom_id res chain seq x y z
N MET A 1 -2.85 -6.11 17.05
CA MET A 1 -2.05 -6.93 16.10
C MET A 1 -1.19 -6.02 15.25
N ASN A 2 0.04 -6.43 14.94
CA ASN A 2 0.96 -5.63 14.12
C ASN A 2 0.43 -5.59 12.68
N ARG A 3 0.15 -4.41 12.13
CA ARG A 3 -0.47 -4.27 10.79
C ARG A 3 0.53 -4.50 9.66
N THR A 4 1.80 -4.63 9.98
CA THR A 4 2.88 -4.81 9.03
C THR A 4 3.73 -6.02 9.37
N LEU A 5 4.18 -6.71 8.34
CA LEU A 5 5.20 -7.74 8.42
C LEU A 5 6.50 -7.15 7.89
N PHE A 6 7.54 -7.12 8.73
CA PHE A 6 8.87 -6.62 8.37
C PHE A 6 9.89 -7.67 8.84
N LEU A 7 10.50 -8.38 7.90
CA LEU A 7 11.47 -9.44 8.19
C LEU A 7 12.78 -9.21 7.42
N GLY A 8 13.89 -9.59 8.04
CA GLY A 8 15.19 -9.72 7.36
C GLY A 8 15.77 -8.44 6.73
N ILE A 9 15.46 -7.27 7.29
CA ILE A 9 16.13 -6.01 6.90
C ILE A 9 17.17 -5.66 7.96
N ASP A 10 18.44 -5.82 7.60
CA ASP A 10 19.56 -5.52 8.50
C ASP A 10 19.84 -4.02 8.64
N ASN A 11 19.50 -3.23 7.61
CA ASN A 11 19.67 -1.77 7.65
C ASN A 11 18.52 -1.11 8.43
N GLN A 12 18.83 -0.65 9.64
CA GLN A 12 17.87 0.01 10.53
C GLN A 12 17.29 1.31 9.94
N GLU A 13 18.10 2.10 9.23
CA GLU A 13 17.65 3.35 8.61
C GLU A 13 16.63 3.07 7.50
N THR A 14 16.93 2.13 6.59
CA THR A 14 16.00 1.68 5.56
C THR A 14 14.71 1.13 6.18
N SER A 15 14.83 0.27 7.20
CA SER A 15 13.68 -0.29 7.91
C SER A 15 12.79 0.80 8.51
N ASN A 16 13.38 1.79 9.18
CA ASN A 16 12.65 2.91 9.76
C ASN A 16 11.96 3.77 8.70
N SER A 17 12.65 4.08 7.60
CA SER A 17 12.11 4.86 6.49
C SER A 17 10.92 4.17 5.83
N LEU A 18 10.99 2.85 5.61
CA LEU A 18 9.88 2.08 5.04
C LEU A 18 8.69 1.97 6.00
N ARG A 19 8.94 1.78 7.30
CA ARG A 19 7.87 1.82 8.33
C ARG A 19 7.18 3.16 8.36
N GLN A 20 7.96 4.24 8.25
CA GLN A 20 7.43 5.59 8.26
C GLN A 20 6.60 5.87 7.01
N LEU A 21 7.08 5.47 5.83
CA LEU A 21 6.34 5.56 4.58
C LEU A 21 4.98 4.87 4.69
N PHE A 22 4.95 3.62 5.19
CA PHE A 22 3.70 2.91 5.42
C PHE A 22 2.78 3.67 6.38
N ALA A 23 3.30 4.14 7.52
CA ALA A 23 2.50 4.87 8.51
C ALA A 23 1.93 6.18 7.95
N ASP A 24 2.69 6.87 7.09
CA ASP A 24 2.26 8.10 6.42
C ASP A 24 1.13 7.81 5.41
N LEU A 25 1.30 6.78 4.57
CA LEU A 25 0.28 6.34 3.60
C LEU A 25 -0.98 5.80 4.29
N GLU A 26 -0.84 5.11 5.43
CA GLU A 26 -1.96 4.67 6.25
C GLU A 26 -2.71 5.87 6.84
N TYR A 27 -1.99 6.85 7.37
CA TYR A 27 -2.58 8.02 8.00
C TYR A 27 -3.41 8.87 7.02
N ILE A 28 -2.90 9.10 5.81
CA ILE A 28 -3.64 9.86 4.78
C ILE A 28 -4.75 9.03 4.10
N GLY A 29 -4.85 7.74 4.42
CA GLY A 29 -5.92 6.85 3.94
C GLY A 29 -5.63 6.15 2.60
N HIS A 30 -4.44 6.32 2.03
CA HIS A 30 -4.06 5.71 0.75
C HIS A 30 -4.03 4.19 0.80
N ILE A 31 -3.57 3.60 1.91
CA ILE A 31 -3.61 2.14 2.10
C ILE A 31 -5.05 1.62 2.05
N LYS A 32 -6.00 2.32 2.68
CA LYS A 32 -7.42 1.94 2.67
C LYS A 32 -8.04 2.11 1.28
N LYS A 33 -7.73 3.22 0.60
CA LYS A 33 -8.31 3.61 -0.69
C LYS A 33 -7.78 2.77 -1.85
N TYR A 34 -6.47 2.54 -1.88
CA TYR A 34 -5.76 1.96 -3.02
C TYR A 34 -5.09 0.61 -2.74
N GLY A 35 -5.12 0.09 -1.51
CA GLY A 35 -4.48 -1.18 -1.18
C GLY A 35 -5.05 -2.40 -1.90
N ASN A 36 -6.20 -2.29 -2.58
CA ASN A 36 -6.73 -3.35 -3.46
C ASN A 36 -6.23 -3.26 -4.91
N CYS A 37 -5.49 -2.19 -5.25
CA CYS A 37 -4.98 -1.89 -6.58
C CYS A 37 -3.45 -1.94 -6.54
N CYS A 38 -2.88 -3.16 -6.58
CA CYS A 38 -1.44 -3.38 -6.37
C CYS A 38 -0.55 -2.54 -7.29
N LEU A 39 -0.89 -2.43 -8.58
CA LEU A 39 -0.18 -1.59 -9.52
C LEU A 39 -0.15 -0.12 -9.07
N PHE A 40 -1.30 0.43 -8.66
CA PHE A 40 -1.39 1.82 -8.23
C PHE A 40 -0.55 2.05 -6.97
N ILE A 41 -0.78 1.27 -5.91
CA ILE A 41 -0.10 1.52 -4.63
C ILE A 41 1.41 1.27 -4.74
N SER A 42 1.85 0.26 -5.51
CA SER A 42 3.27 0.01 -5.75
C SER A 42 3.90 1.11 -6.60
N THR A 43 3.23 1.60 -7.63
CA THR A 43 3.72 2.75 -8.41
C THR A 43 3.82 4.01 -7.55
N LEU A 44 2.84 4.27 -6.67
CA LEU A 44 2.89 5.40 -5.74
C LEU A 44 4.10 5.30 -4.79
N VAL A 45 4.31 4.12 -4.20
CA VAL A 45 5.46 3.84 -3.33
C VAL A 45 6.77 4.03 -4.09
N GLN A 46 6.88 3.50 -5.31
CA GLN A 46 8.06 3.67 -6.16
C GLN A 46 8.38 5.15 -6.38
N ARG A 47 7.40 5.95 -6.81
CA ARG A 47 7.59 7.38 -7.09
C ARG A 47 8.03 8.15 -5.84
N ILE A 48 7.44 7.84 -4.67
CA ILE A 48 7.80 8.48 -3.41
C ILE A 48 9.24 8.16 -3.02
N LEU A 49 9.65 6.90 -3.10
CA LEU A 49 11.00 6.45 -2.73
C LEU A 49 12.05 6.96 -3.73
N GLN A 50 11.76 6.94 -5.03
CA GLN A 50 12.63 7.50 -6.06
C GLN A 50 12.85 9.00 -5.87
N ALA A 51 11.82 9.76 -5.48
CA ALA A 51 11.96 11.17 -5.15
C ALA A 51 12.86 11.42 -3.92
N GLN A 52 13.13 10.39 -3.12
CA GLN A 52 14.06 10.40 -1.99
C GLN A 52 15.46 9.86 -2.37
N GLY A 53 15.70 9.55 -3.65
CA GLY A 53 16.98 9.02 -4.14
C GLY A 53 17.17 7.52 -3.94
N VAL A 54 16.13 6.78 -3.56
CA VAL A 54 16.18 5.33 -3.37
C VAL A 54 16.01 4.63 -4.72
N ASN A 55 16.80 3.58 -4.98
CA ASN A 55 16.64 2.78 -6.18
C ASN A 55 15.44 1.84 -6.01
N VAL A 56 14.39 2.03 -6.82
CA VAL A 56 13.17 1.22 -6.73
C VAL A 56 12.68 0.79 -8.11
N GLU A 57 12.48 -0.51 -8.26
CA GLU A 57 11.94 -1.16 -9.45
C GLU A 57 10.56 -1.77 -9.16
N LEU A 58 9.68 -1.79 -10.15
CA LEU A 58 8.43 -2.56 -10.07
C LEU A 58 8.66 -3.96 -10.61
N LYS A 59 8.10 -4.96 -9.93
CA LYS A 59 8.20 -6.36 -10.35
C LYS A 59 6.81 -7.00 -10.40
N THR A 60 6.54 -7.72 -11.48
CA THR A 60 5.37 -8.59 -11.62
C THR A 60 5.63 -9.93 -10.94
N CYS A 61 4.63 -10.41 -10.23
CA CYS A 61 4.69 -11.64 -9.47
C CYS A 61 3.29 -12.24 -9.27
N ASN A 62 3.27 -13.46 -8.77
CA ASN A 62 2.12 -14.08 -8.17
C ASN A 62 2.33 -14.12 -6.65
N ALA A 63 1.43 -13.50 -5.88
CA ALA A 63 1.46 -13.62 -4.42
C ALA A 63 0.54 -14.77 -4.00
N ILE A 64 1.09 -15.73 -3.27
CA ILE A 64 0.40 -16.93 -2.82
C ILE A 64 0.34 -16.91 -1.31
N VAL A 65 -0.87 -17.02 -0.77
CA VAL A 65 -1.11 -17.24 0.66
C VAL A 65 -1.64 -18.64 0.85
N GLU A 66 -0.89 -19.47 1.55
CA GLU A 66 -1.30 -20.82 1.93
C GLU A 66 -1.65 -20.82 3.41
N ARG A 67 -2.86 -21.25 3.76
CA ARG A 67 -3.31 -21.41 5.14
C ARG A 67 -4.07 -22.72 5.29
N SER A 68 -3.45 -23.68 5.97
CA SER A 68 -4.00 -25.05 6.08
C SER A 68 -4.31 -25.62 4.68
N GLU A 69 -5.58 -25.91 4.38
CA GLU A 69 -6.02 -26.45 3.08
C GLU A 69 -6.42 -25.36 2.06
N VAL A 70 -6.35 -24.08 2.44
CA VAL A 70 -6.75 -22.96 1.57
C VAL A 70 -5.51 -22.35 0.93
N ARG A 71 -5.51 -22.30 -0.41
CA ARG A 71 -4.53 -21.58 -1.21
C ARG A 71 -5.20 -20.41 -1.91
N PHE A 72 -4.74 -19.20 -1.64
CA PHE A 72 -5.20 -17.99 -2.28
C PHE A 72 -4.10 -17.40 -3.15
N LEU A 73 -4.47 -17.01 -4.37
CA LEU A 73 -3.54 -16.54 -5.40
C LEU A 73 -3.95 -15.13 -5.85
N LEU A 74 -3.00 -14.20 -5.80
CA LEU A 74 -3.13 -12.86 -6.37
C LEU A 74 -2.21 -12.76 -7.58
N GLY A 75 -2.74 -12.17 -8.65
CA GLY A 75 -2.05 -12.08 -9.93
C GLY A 75 -2.30 -13.26 -10.86
N GLY A 76 -2.87 -14.36 -10.36
CA GLY A 76 -3.15 -15.52 -11.20
C GLY A 76 -4.24 -15.27 -12.25
N LYS A 77 -3.93 -15.53 -13.53
CA LYS A 77 -4.86 -15.45 -14.68
C LYS A 77 -6.21 -16.15 -14.48
N GLN A 78 -6.23 -17.23 -13.71
CA GLN A 78 -7.44 -18.03 -13.46
C GLN A 78 -8.45 -17.32 -12.54
N PHE A 79 -8.03 -16.28 -11.82
CA PHE A 79 -8.85 -15.60 -10.80
C PHE A 79 -9.08 -14.11 -11.08
N THR A 80 -8.65 -13.64 -12.26
CA THR A 80 -8.84 -12.24 -12.67
C THR A 80 -10.20 -12.00 -13.28
N LYS A 81 -10.82 -10.88 -12.90
CA LYS A 81 -12.06 -10.41 -13.52
C LYS A 81 -11.77 -9.93 -14.96
N PRO A 82 -12.77 -9.96 -15.87
CA PRO A 82 -12.63 -9.34 -17.18
C PRO A 82 -12.17 -7.88 -17.06
N GLY A 83 -11.13 -7.51 -17.82
CA GLY A 83 -10.54 -6.17 -17.80
C GLY A 83 -9.56 -5.90 -16.63
N GLN A 84 -9.29 -6.88 -15.76
CA GLN A 84 -8.26 -6.76 -14.72
C GLN A 84 -6.95 -7.37 -15.20
N LEU A 85 -5.83 -6.68 -14.97
CA LEU A 85 -4.50 -7.25 -15.22
C LEU A 85 -4.28 -8.51 -14.38
N ALA A 86 -3.90 -9.58 -15.06
CA ALA A 86 -3.54 -10.85 -14.44
C ALA A 86 -2.09 -10.88 -14.02
N THR A 87 -1.76 -10.02 -13.04
CA THR A 87 -0.49 -10.05 -12.34
C THR A 87 -0.62 -9.31 -11.00
N HIS A 88 0.30 -9.57 -10.06
CA HIS A 88 0.48 -8.77 -8.85
C HIS A 88 1.76 -7.96 -8.97
N VAL A 89 1.75 -6.72 -8.50
CA VAL A 89 2.88 -5.80 -8.66
C VAL A 89 3.40 -5.38 -7.30
N VAL A 90 4.70 -5.57 -7.10
CA VAL A 90 5.44 -5.23 -5.88
C VAL A 90 6.59 -4.29 -6.21
N CYS A 91 7.17 -3.66 -5.19
CA CYS A 91 8.38 -2.86 -5.34
C CYS A 91 9.60 -3.65 -4.88
N ILE A 92 10.69 -3.57 -5.64
CA ILE A 92 12.02 -4.02 -5.24
C ILE A 92 12.87 -2.80 -4.92
N VAL A 93 13.36 -2.70 -3.70
CA VAL A 93 14.20 -1.60 -3.22
C VAL A 93 15.65 -2.07 -3.15
N ASP A 94 16.56 -1.27 -3.72
CA ASP A 94 18.01 -1.48 -3.74
C ASP A 94 18.43 -2.91 -4.18
N GLY A 95 17.59 -3.57 -4.98
CA GLY A 95 17.83 -4.91 -5.51
C GLY A 95 17.79 -6.03 -4.47
N ASN A 96 17.39 -5.77 -3.21
CA ASN A 96 17.47 -6.75 -2.12
C ASN A 96 16.29 -6.76 -1.15
N ILE A 97 15.34 -5.83 -1.27
CA ILE A 97 14.14 -5.75 -0.42
C ILE A 97 12.88 -5.79 -1.30
N LEU A 98 11.92 -6.66 -0.97
CA LEU A 98 10.58 -6.69 -1.56
C LEU A 98 9.61 -5.95 -0.65
N ILE A 99 8.80 -5.05 -1.23
CA ILE A 99 7.73 -4.32 -0.56
C ILE A 99 6.40 -4.58 -1.24
N ASP A 100 5.39 -4.94 -0.46
CA ASP A 100 4.02 -5.14 -0.93
C ASP A 100 3.01 -4.45 0.00
N PHE A 101 2.41 -3.37 -0.50
CA PHE A 101 1.30 -2.65 0.15
C PHE A 101 -0.05 -2.91 -0.55
N GLY A 102 -0.09 -3.83 -1.52
CA GLY A 102 -1.22 -4.15 -2.39
C GLY A 102 -2.06 -5.35 -1.92
N LEU A 103 -1.99 -5.71 -0.63
CA LEU A 103 -2.61 -6.92 -0.07
C LEU A 103 -4.08 -6.74 0.34
N GLY A 104 -4.73 -5.66 -0.06
CA GLY A 104 -6.11 -5.37 0.34
C GLY A 104 -7.09 -6.47 -0.03
N ASN A 105 -6.93 -7.11 -1.19
CA ASN A 105 -7.77 -8.24 -1.60
C ASN A 105 -7.60 -9.44 -0.67
N VAL A 106 -6.37 -9.75 -0.25
CA VAL A 106 -6.09 -10.85 0.71
C VAL A 106 -6.86 -10.65 2.00
N ARG A 107 -6.86 -9.42 2.51
CA ARG A 107 -7.54 -9.04 3.75
C ARG A 107 -9.07 -9.19 3.68
N ARG A 108 -9.65 -9.18 2.48
CA ARG A 108 -11.08 -9.48 2.29
C ARG A 108 -11.39 -10.97 2.48
N TYR A 109 -10.46 -11.85 2.14
CA TYR A 109 -10.65 -13.31 2.21
C TYR A 109 -10.11 -13.93 3.51
N PHE A 110 -8.98 -13.44 4.05
CA PHE A 110 -8.35 -13.96 5.27
C PHE A 110 -8.63 -13.12 6.53
N TYR A 111 -9.70 -12.32 6.51
CA TYR A 111 -10.12 -11.38 7.56
C TYR A 111 -9.19 -10.17 7.77
N SER A 112 -9.65 -9.22 8.60
CA SER A 112 -8.99 -7.94 8.92
C SER A 112 -7.57 -8.06 9.46
N ASP A 113 -7.22 -9.25 9.93
CA ASP A 113 -6.04 -9.56 10.73
C ASP A 113 -4.80 -9.86 9.87
N PHE A 114 -4.99 -10.05 8.55
CA PHE A 114 -3.88 -10.15 7.61
C PHE A 114 -3.17 -8.80 7.44
N PHE A 115 -1.85 -8.86 7.20
CA PHE A 115 -0.99 -7.68 7.10
C PHE A 115 -1.43 -6.73 5.99
N GLN A 116 -1.33 -5.43 6.25
CA GLN A 116 -1.59 -4.36 5.28
C GLN A 116 -0.35 -4.01 4.47
N ALA A 117 0.83 -4.33 5.00
CA ALA A 117 2.10 -4.17 4.32
C ALA A 117 3.04 -5.31 4.68
N VAL A 118 3.75 -5.77 3.68
CA VAL A 118 4.78 -6.81 3.80
C VAL A 118 6.08 -6.24 3.27
N VAL A 119 7.15 -6.46 4.03
CA VAL A 119 8.52 -6.11 3.68
C VAL A 119 9.41 -7.29 4.01
N LEU A 120 10.06 -7.85 2.98
CA LEU A 120 10.84 -9.09 3.06
C LEU A 120 12.16 -8.96 2.29
N PRO A 121 13.15 -9.83 2.55
CA PRO A 121 14.32 -9.97 1.69
C PRO A 121 13.89 -10.41 0.29
N TYR A 122 14.53 -9.86 -0.74
CA TYR A 122 14.33 -10.22 -2.13
C TYR A 122 15.49 -11.07 -2.64
N ASN A 123 15.17 -12.15 -3.35
CA ASN A 123 16.14 -13.00 -4.03
C ASN A 123 15.92 -12.92 -5.54
N SER A 124 16.81 -12.22 -6.24
CA SER A 124 16.71 -12.00 -7.69
C SER A 124 17.01 -13.23 -8.55
N ALA A 125 17.72 -14.23 -8.01
CA ALA A 125 18.15 -15.42 -8.74
C ALA A 125 17.17 -16.60 -8.62
N ALA A 126 16.13 -16.48 -7.80
CA ALA A 126 15.19 -17.55 -7.51
C ALA A 126 13.86 -17.36 -8.25
N GLU A 127 13.21 -18.48 -8.57
CA GLU A 127 11.83 -18.49 -9.06
C GLU A 127 10.86 -17.91 -8.00
N THR A 128 11.13 -18.23 -6.73
CA THR A 128 10.48 -17.59 -5.59
C THR A 128 11.27 -16.35 -5.19
N LEU A 129 10.71 -15.18 -5.51
CA LEU A 129 11.29 -13.86 -5.23
C LEU A 129 11.46 -13.62 -3.73
N SER A 130 10.50 -14.09 -2.93
CA SER A 130 10.53 -14.02 -1.47
C SER A 130 9.51 -14.97 -0.85
N SER A 131 9.73 -15.36 0.40
CA SER A 131 8.75 -16.12 1.18
C SER A 131 8.84 -15.80 2.66
N ALA A 132 7.73 -15.98 3.37
CA ALA A 132 7.67 -15.82 4.81
C ALA A 132 6.67 -16.80 5.41
N LYS A 133 7.08 -17.47 6.49
CA LYS A 133 6.16 -18.21 7.36
C LYS A 133 5.56 -17.21 8.35
N LEU A 134 4.24 -17.00 8.28
CA LEU A 134 3.53 -16.01 9.09
C LEU A 134 3.16 -16.57 10.47
N ASP A 135 2.75 -17.83 10.50
CA ASP A 135 2.48 -18.60 11.71
C ASP A 135 2.69 -20.12 11.43
N GLN A 136 2.30 -21.01 12.34
CA GLN A 136 2.50 -22.45 12.17
C GLN A 136 1.78 -23.03 10.93
N SER A 137 0.68 -22.41 10.51
CA SER A 137 -0.25 -22.86 9.47
C SER A 137 -0.30 -21.97 8.23
N THR A 138 0.27 -20.76 8.30
CA THR A 138 0.17 -19.75 7.24
C THR A 138 1.53 -19.40 6.65
N SER A 139 1.64 -19.47 5.33
CA SER A 139 2.82 -19.07 4.55
C SER A 139 2.44 -18.08 3.45
N LEU A 140 3.36 -17.17 3.14
CA LEU A 140 3.26 -16.21 2.04
C LEU A 140 4.45 -16.40 1.10
N TYR A 141 4.18 -16.46 -0.20
CA TYR A 141 5.19 -16.60 -1.25
C TYR A 141 4.96 -15.56 -2.33
N TYR A 142 6.05 -15.07 -2.90
CA TYR A 142 6.06 -14.25 -4.10
C TYR A 142 6.81 -15.01 -5.18
N ILE A 143 6.12 -15.45 -6.22
CA ILE A 143 6.70 -16.19 -7.34
C ILE A 143 6.80 -15.26 -8.54
N HIS A 144 7.88 -15.35 -9.29
CA HIS A 144 8.06 -14.58 -10.50
C HIS A 144 6.87 -14.77 -11.48
N ASP A 145 6.48 -13.71 -12.16
CA ASP A 145 5.43 -13.74 -13.18
C ASP A 145 5.84 -12.91 -14.39
N ALA A 146 5.34 -13.30 -15.56
CA ALA A 146 5.58 -12.58 -16.80
C ALA A 146 4.97 -11.17 -16.73
N ILE A 147 5.61 -10.21 -17.39
CA ILE A 147 5.09 -8.84 -17.48
C ILE A 147 3.96 -8.81 -18.51
N PRO A 148 2.72 -8.45 -18.15
CA PRO A 148 1.64 -8.29 -19.13
C PRO A 148 1.94 -7.15 -20.11
N GLU A 149 1.54 -7.30 -21.37
CA GLU A 149 1.75 -6.28 -22.41
C GLU A 149 1.00 -4.97 -22.08
N GLU A 150 -0.14 -5.09 -21.42
CA GLU A 150 -1.02 -3.98 -21.05
C GLU A 150 -0.58 -3.27 -19.76
N LEU A 151 0.50 -3.71 -19.10
CA LEU A 151 0.96 -3.10 -17.84
C LEU A 151 1.27 -1.62 -18.03
N ALA A 152 1.96 -1.26 -19.11
CA ALA A 152 2.37 0.12 -19.38
C ALA A 152 1.18 1.04 -19.73
N SER A 153 0.18 0.52 -20.45
CA SER A 153 -1.02 1.29 -20.77
C SER A 153 -1.88 1.50 -19.53
N GLU A 154 -2.03 0.49 -18.67
CA GLU A 154 -2.74 0.61 -17.40
C GLU A 154 -2.05 1.61 -16.44
N GLN A 155 -0.71 1.57 -16.35
CA GLN A 155 0.06 2.57 -15.60
C GLN A 155 -0.22 3.99 -16.13
N SER A 156 -0.20 4.16 -17.45
CA SER A 156 -0.46 5.46 -18.09
C SER A 156 -1.88 5.94 -17.83
N PHE A 157 -2.87 5.05 -17.83
CA PHE A 157 -4.26 5.37 -17.52
C PHE A 157 -4.44 5.88 -16.08
N GLN A 158 -3.67 5.33 -15.13
CA GLN A 158 -3.72 5.71 -13.72
C GLN A 158 -2.98 7.00 -13.38
N GLU A 159 -2.18 7.53 -14.31
CA GLU A 159 -1.26 8.66 -14.08
C GLU A 159 -1.93 9.93 -13.51
N PRO A 160 -3.11 10.40 -13.98
CA PRO A 160 -3.75 11.58 -13.39
C PRO A 160 -4.09 11.40 -11.91
N THR A 161 -4.59 10.20 -11.55
CA THR A 161 -4.90 9.86 -10.16
C THR A 161 -3.62 9.69 -9.34
N MET A 162 -2.56 9.16 -9.95
CA MET A 162 -1.23 9.03 -9.34
C MET A 162 -0.67 10.39 -8.95
N GLN A 163 -0.74 11.37 -9.86
CA GLN A 163 -0.26 12.73 -9.62
C GLN A 163 -1.02 13.40 -8.47
N GLN A 164 -2.34 13.22 -8.39
CA GLN A 164 -3.13 13.70 -7.26
C GLN A 164 -2.67 13.06 -5.94
N ALA A 165 -2.52 11.73 -5.90
CA ALA A 165 -2.10 11.02 -4.69
C ALA A 165 -0.70 11.44 -4.21
N LEU A 166 0.23 11.71 -5.14
CA LEU A 166 1.57 12.24 -4.86
C LEU A 166 1.52 13.67 -4.30
N GLN A 167 0.65 14.53 -4.84
CA GLN A 167 0.45 15.89 -4.32
C GLN A 167 -0.11 15.86 -2.90
N GLU A 168 -1.10 15.00 -2.64
CA GLU A 168 -1.66 14.80 -1.30
C GLU A 168 -0.58 14.32 -0.31
N TYR A 169 0.24 13.34 -0.69
CA TYR A 169 1.37 12.88 0.11
C TYR A 169 2.40 14.00 0.36
N THR A 170 2.75 14.76 -0.67
CA THR A 170 3.70 15.89 -0.56
C THR A 170 3.18 16.97 0.38
N GLN A 171 1.90 17.31 0.28
CA GLN A 171 1.25 18.28 1.16
C GLN A 171 1.19 17.78 2.60
N TYR A 172 0.95 16.48 2.79
CA TYR A 172 1.05 15.83 4.08
C TYR A 172 2.47 15.95 4.66
N GLN A 173 3.51 15.61 3.90
CA GLN A 173 4.91 15.67 4.37
C GLN A 173 5.29 17.09 4.83
N LYS A 174 4.93 18.13 4.07
CA LYS A 174 5.15 19.55 4.45
C LYS A 174 4.51 19.94 5.79
N ASN A 175 3.44 19.26 6.18
CA ASN A 175 2.67 19.56 7.39
C ASN A 175 2.70 18.39 8.40
N ARG A 176 3.61 17.44 8.23
CA ARG A 176 3.59 16.16 8.95
C ARG A 176 3.59 16.34 10.47
N PHE A 177 4.38 17.28 10.97
CA PHE A 177 4.38 17.64 12.40
C PHE A 177 3.01 18.07 12.90
N ARG A 178 2.30 18.94 12.16
CA ARG A 178 0.95 19.42 12.52
C ARG A 178 -0.03 18.25 12.56
N PHE A 179 0.07 17.32 11.61
CA PHE A 179 -0.76 16.12 11.58
C PHE A 179 -0.43 15.14 12.71
N SER A 180 0.85 14.92 13.02
CA SER A 180 1.29 14.08 14.14
C SER A 180 0.82 14.64 15.47
N LEU A 181 0.91 15.96 15.69
CA LEU A 181 0.33 16.63 16.86
C LEU A 181 -1.19 16.41 16.92
N ALA A 182 -1.91 16.69 15.83
CA ALA A 182 -3.36 16.49 15.79
C ALA A 182 -3.78 15.04 16.07
N ARG A 183 -2.97 14.06 15.64
CA ARG A 183 -3.17 12.63 15.96
C ARG A 183 -2.93 12.37 17.44
N ALA A 184 -1.83 12.85 18.00
CA ALA A 184 -1.49 12.68 19.41
C ALA A 184 -2.58 13.29 20.32
N PHE A 185 -3.06 14.50 20.03
CA PHE A 185 -4.16 15.13 20.77
C PHE A 185 -5.45 14.32 20.72
N ARG A 186 -5.81 13.76 19.55
CA ARG A 186 -6.97 12.85 19.42
C ARG A 186 -6.81 11.59 20.27
N CYS A 187 -5.61 10.98 20.26
CA CYS A 187 -5.32 9.76 21.04
C CYS A 187 -5.32 10.02 22.56
N MET A 188 -4.92 11.22 22.99
CA MET A 188 -4.95 11.63 24.40
C MET A 188 -6.35 12.05 24.88
N GLY A 189 -7.39 11.91 24.06
CA GLY A 189 -8.75 12.26 24.46
C GLY A 189 -8.99 13.76 24.60
N PHE A 190 -8.07 14.62 24.13
CA PHE A 190 -8.33 16.04 23.92
C PHE A 190 -9.28 16.18 22.73
N ARG A 191 -10.54 15.82 22.93
CA ARG A 191 -11.65 16.37 22.13
C ARG A 191 -11.56 17.87 22.33
N THR A 192 -11.13 18.59 21.31
CA THR A 192 -11.52 19.99 21.20
C THR A 192 -13.04 19.97 21.33
N LYS A 193 -13.58 20.53 22.42
CA LYS A 193 -14.99 20.91 22.46
C LYS A 193 -15.18 21.73 21.21
N THR A 194 -15.83 21.16 20.20
CA THR A 194 -16.25 21.88 19.01
C THR A 194 -17.04 23.07 19.51
N LYS A 195 -16.41 24.26 19.51
CA LYS A 195 -17.16 25.51 19.54
C LYS A 195 -18.16 25.38 18.40
N LYS A 196 -19.43 25.67 18.71
CA LYS A 196 -20.52 25.72 17.73
C LYS A 196 -20.00 26.32 16.42
N PRO A 197 -20.29 25.71 15.26
CA PRO A 197 -19.78 26.21 14.00
C PRO A 197 -20.26 27.66 13.85
N ILE A 198 -19.30 28.59 13.81
CA ILE A 198 -19.55 29.90 13.23
C ILE A 198 -19.72 29.62 11.75
N LEU A 199 -20.96 29.75 11.28
CA LEU A 199 -21.35 29.68 9.88
C LEU A 199 -20.46 30.64 9.06
N ASN A 200 -19.40 30.10 8.48
CA ASN A 200 -18.59 30.79 7.49
C ASN A 200 -18.94 30.18 6.14
N THR A 201 -19.89 30.80 5.46
CA THR A 201 -20.58 30.33 4.26
C THR A 201 -19.68 30.18 3.03
N GLY A 202 -18.40 30.58 3.10
CA GLY A 202 -17.43 30.45 1.99
C GLY A 202 -16.72 29.09 1.88
N LEU A 203 -16.68 28.27 2.94
CA LEU A 203 -15.88 27.02 2.96
C LEU A 203 -16.67 25.75 2.61
N HIS A 204 -18.00 25.81 2.60
CA HIS A 204 -18.86 24.68 2.23
C HIS A 204 -18.95 24.40 0.73
N ALA A 205 -18.50 25.32 -0.14
CA ALA A 205 -18.52 25.12 -1.59
C ALA A 205 -17.51 24.07 -2.08
N VAL A 206 -16.48 23.75 -1.28
CA VAL A 206 -15.46 22.76 -1.64
C VAL A 206 -15.75 21.38 -1.03
N GLN A 207 -16.52 21.33 0.06
CA GLN A 207 -16.85 20.10 0.76
C GLN A 207 -18.13 19.42 0.25
N ALA A 208 -18.97 20.14 -0.51
CA ALA A 208 -20.21 19.63 -1.11
C ALA A 208 -20.03 18.97 -2.49
N LYS A 209 -18.79 18.67 -2.92
CA LYS A 209 -18.51 17.93 -4.18
C LYS A 209 -18.02 16.51 -3.99
N PHE A 210 -17.93 16.03 -2.75
CA PHE A 210 -17.63 14.64 -2.44
C PHE A 210 -18.79 14.05 -1.65
N ASP A 211 -19.89 13.80 -2.36
CA ASP A 211 -20.97 12.95 -1.86
C ASP A 211 -20.46 11.50 -1.78
N ASP A 212 -20.46 10.97 -0.56
CA ASP A 212 -20.17 9.59 -0.17
C ASP A 212 -21.29 8.61 -0.60
N THR A 213 -21.72 8.66 -1.87
CA THR A 213 -22.68 7.70 -2.43
C THR A 213 -22.02 6.80 -3.48
N PHE A 214 -20.95 6.12 -3.10
CA PHE A 214 -20.53 4.89 -3.76
C PHE A 214 -20.10 3.93 -2.65
N PHE A 215 -20.54 2.67 -2.72
CA PHE A 215 -20.35 1.59 -1.74
C PHE A 215 -21.43 1.47 -0.64
N SER A 216 -22.65 1.15 -1.08
CA SER A 216 -23.51 0.16 -0.41
C SER A 216 -23.18 -1.24 -0.91
#